data_AF-A0AAU7UIT1-F1
#
_entry.id   AF-A0AAU7UIT1-F1
#
_cell.length_a   1.000
_cell.length_b   1.000
_cell.length_c   1.000
_cell.angle_alpha   90.00
_cell.angle_beta   90.00
_cell.angle_gamma   90.00
#
_symmetry.space_group_name_H-M   'P 1'
#
loop_
_entity.id
_entity.type
_entity.pdbx_description
1 polymer ?
#
loop_
_entity_poly.entity_id
_entity_poly.type
_entity_poly.pdbx_seq_one_letter_code
_entity_poly.pdbx_strand_id
1 'polypeptide(L)'
;MTSTSPRLVNWENGTDLVIELPLALDVATVWSKLVDSETARAWFASFTVDDSAEGDSNPAITFDLGETKLHGEILSCEVEDHVLVELDDFGVLGMALLALELTDGDATLLIFTQSAADVESARLKAADFGPMWDTHLRLFARVLGLDVAEAGEEELLALYADLEIEDSESHDSEDGATDA
;
A
#
# COMPACT_ATOMS: atom_id res chain seq x y z
N MET A 1 4.63 11.99 14.98
CA MET A 1 4.98 10.58 14.75
C MET A 1 3.96 10.02 13.78
N THR A 2 4.43 9.45 12.68
CA THR A 2 3.58 8.74 11.73
C THR A 2 3.26 7.34 12.26
N SER A 3 2.03 6.87 12.06
CA SER A 3 1.59 5.49 12.35
C SER A 3 0.79 4.95 11.17
N THR A 4 0.79 3.64 10.99
CA THR A 4 -0.09 2.94 10.06
C THR A 4 -1.51 2.85 10.61
N SER A 5 -2.49 2.73 9.72
CA SER A 5 -3.90 2.50 10.02
C SER A 5 -4.45 1.40 9.09
N PRO A 6 -4.37 0.11 9.51
CA PRO A 6 -4.83 -1.00 8.69
C PRO A 6 -6.32 -1.31 8.88
N ARG A 7 -6.98 -1.77 7.81
CA ARG A 7 -8.37 -2.24 7.82
C ARG A 7 -8.67 -3.12 6.62
N LEU A 8 -9.82 -3.79 6.63
CA LEU A 8 -10.34 -4.52 5.47
C LEU A 8 -11.45 -3.69 4.83
N VAL A 9 -11.38 -3.48 3.53
CA VAL A 9 -12.43 -2.78 2.77
C VAL A 9 -13.07 -3.75 1.80
N ASN A 10 -14.37 -3.96 1.98
CA ASN A 10 -15.18 -4.85 1.16
C ASN A 10 -15.78 -4.07 -0.02
N TRP A 11 -15.56 -4.57 -1.22
CA TRP A 11 -16.00 -4.02 -2.49
C TRP A 11 -16.96 -5.00 -3.20
N GLU A 12 -17.60 -4.55 -4.29
CA GLU A 12 -18.50 -5.41 -5.08
C GLU A 12 -17.81 -6.67 -5.64
N ASN A 13 -16.50 -6.61 -5.93
CA ASN A 13 -15.76 -7.68 -6.61
C ASN A 13 -14.61 -8.28 -5.78
N GLY A 14 -14.57 -8.01 -4.48
CA GLY A 14 -13.51 -8.53 -3.61
C GLY A 14 -13.36 -7.75 -2.32
N THR A 15 -12.31 -8.06 -1.57
CA THR A 15 -12.01 -7.38 -0.31
C THR A 15 -10.51 -7.08 -0.28
N ASP A 16 -10.16 -5.84 0.00
CA ASP A 16 -8.77 -5.41 0.09
C ASP A 16 -8.34 -5.30 1.56
N LEU A 17 -7.12 -5.76 1.85
CA LEU A 17 -6.37 -5.21 2.98
C LEU A 17 -5.88 -3.82 2.57
N VAL A 18 -6.24 -2.81 3.36
CA VAL A 18 -5.80 -1.42 3.17
C VAL A 18 -4.92 -1.03 4.35
N ILE A 19 -3.73 -0.48 4.09
CA ILE A 19 -2.85 0.09 5.12
C ILE A 19 -2.55 1.54 4.73
N GLU A 20 -3.08 2.48 5.50
CA GLU A 20 -2.82 3.90 5.32
C GLU A 20 -1.61 4.36 6.13
N LEU A 21 -0.80 5.23 5.53
CA LEU A 21 0.41 5.79 6.13
C LEU A 21 0.52 7.29 5.78
N PRO A 22 0.19 8.19 6.73
CA PRO A 22 0.37 9.64 6.54
C PRO A 22 1.84 10.06 6.57
N LEU A 23 2.29 10.75 5.53
CA LEU A 23 3.67 11.21 5.35
C LEU A 23 3.70 12.73 5.30
N ALA A 24 4.48 13.37 6.17
CA ALA A 24 4.64 14.83 6.22
C ALA A 24 5.61 15.33 5.12
N LEU A 25 5.37 14.91 3.88
CA LEU A 25 6.13 15.23 2.67
C LEU A 25 5.17 15.39 1.50
N ASP A 26 5.58 16.16 0.51
CA ASP A 26 4.85 16.30 -0.75
C ASP A 26 4.89 15.01 -1.59
N VAL A 27 3.89 14.86 -2.46
CA VAL A 27 3.69 13.66 -3.28
C VAL A 27 4.88 13.39 -4.18
N ALA A 28 5.48 14.42 -4.77
CA ALA A 28 6.63 14.28 -5.69
C ALA A 28 7.83 13.67 -4.97
N THR A 29 8.12 14.14 -3.75
CA THR A 29 9.18 13.59 -2.90
C THR A 29 8.91 12.12 -2.56
N VAL A 30 7.69 11.77 -2.14
CA VAL A 30 7.31 10.38 -1.82
C VAL A 30 7.42 9.48 -3.05
N TRP A 31 6.83 9.90 -4.18
CA TRP A 31 6.84 9.17 -5.44
C TRP A 31 8.27 8.87 -5.90
N SER A 32 9.15 9.87 -5.88
CA SER A 32 10.54 9.72 -6.33
C SER A 32 11.32 8.65 -5.57
N LYS A 33 10.91 8.33 -4.34
CA LYS A 33 11.52 7.30 -3.48
C LYS A 33 10.82 5.96 -3.57
N LEU A 34 9.52 5.96 -3.85
CA LEU A 34 8.72 4.77 -4.04
C LEU A 34 9.17 4.01 -5.31
N VAL A 35 9.41 4.74 -6.40
CA VAL A 35 9.75 4.16 -7.72
C VAL A 35 11.26 4.09 -8.00
N ASP A 36 12.11 4.48 -7.04
CA ASP A 36 13.57 4.34 -7.16
C ASP A 36 14.04 2.98 -6.62
N SER A 37 14.50 2.12 -7.53
CA SER A 37 14.90 0.74 -7.21
C SER A 37 16.01 0.64 -6.15
N GLU A 38 17.00 1.53 -6.19
CA GLU A 38 18.09 1.52 -5.20
C GLU A 38 17.60 1.97 -3.82
N THR A 39 16.70 2.95 -3.75
CA THR A 39 16.01 3.31 -2.51
C THR A 39 15.11 2.18 -2.02
N ALA A 40 14.43 1.47 -2.91
CA ALA A 40 13.54 0.35 -2.58
C ALA A 40 14.26 -0.77 -1.83
N ARG A 41 15.54 -1.02 -2.14
CA ARG A 41 16.40 -1.96 -1.41
C ARG A 41 16.48 -1.69 0.10
N ALA A 42 16.34 -0.45 0.53
CA ALA A 42 16.47 -0.07 1.94
C ALA A 42 15.21 -0.38 2.77
N TRP A 43 14.05 -0.58 2.13
CA TRP A 43 12.79 -0.81 2.83
C TRP A 43 12.03 -2.06 2.39
N PHE A 44 12.30 -2.61 1.20
CA PHE A 44 11.75 -3.87 0.69
C PHE A 44 12.78 -4.65 -0.12
N ALA A 45 12.97 -4.31 -1.39
CA ALA A 45 13.88 -4.97 -2.29
C ALA A 45 14.19 -4.07 -3.49
N SER A 46 15.39 -4.17 -4.04
CA SER A 46 15.67 -3.59 -5.36
C SER A 46 14.90 -4.34 -6.42
N PHE A 47 14.50 -3.66 -7.48
CA PHE A 47 13.75 -4.25 -8.58
C PHE A 47 14.29 -3.85 -9.95
N THR A 48 13.98 -4.67 -10.95
CA THR A 48 14.20 -4.37 -12.36
C THR A 48 12.88 -4.45 -13.10
N VAL A 49 12.65 -3.49 -14.00
CA VAL A 49 11.51 -3.50 -14.91
C VAL A 49 12.02 -3.86 -16.30
N ASP A 50 11.41 -4.87 -16.91
CA ASP A 50 11.65 -5.24 -18.30
C ASP A 50 10.48 -4.73 -19.15
N ASP A 51 10.75 -3.64 -19.87
CA ASP A 51 9.81 -2.97 -20.77
C ASP A 51 9.95 -3.48 -22.22
N SER A 52 10.52 -4.67 -22.40
CA SER A 52 10.61 -5.33 -23.71
C SER A 52 9.32 -6.04 -24.15
N ALA A 53 8.24 -5.89 -23.37
CA ALA A 53 6.94 -6.45 -23.68
C ALA A 53 6.47 -5.98 -25.08
N GLU A 54 6.31 -6.91 -26.01
CA GLU A 54 5.78 -6.64 -27.35
C GLU A 54 4.25 -6.78 -27.34
N GLY A 55 3.52 -5.73 -27.74
CA GLY A 55 2.05 -5.75 -27.86
C GLY A 55 1.34 -5.18 -26.63
N ASP A 56 0.15 -5.70 -26.31
CA ASP A 56 -0.70 -5.25 -25.18
C ASP A 56 -0.33 -5.97 -23.85
N SER A 57 0.93 -6.37 -23.67
CA SER A 57 1.39 -7.05 -22.45
C SER A 57 1.95 -6.06 -21.42
N ASN A 58 1.67 -6.33 -20.15
CA ASN A 58 2.18 -5.53 -19.03
C ASN A 58 3.71 -5.65 -18.90
N PRO A 59 4.44 -4.58 -18.52
CA PRO A 59 5.86 -4.66 -18.22
C PRO A 59 6.14 -5.64 -17.07
N ALA A 60 7.13 -6.51 -17.24
CA ALA A 60 7.51 -7.45 -16.20
C ALA A 60 8.35 -6.73 -15.12
N ILE A 61 8.08 -7.04 -13.85
CA ILE A 61 8.85 -6.55 -12.71
C ILE A 61 9.46 -7.72 -11.95
N THR A 62 10.69 -7.57 -11.49
CA THR A 62 11.36 -8.59 -10.67
C THR A 62 12.07 -7.93 -9.51
N PHE A 63 11.73 -8.37 -8.29
CA PHE A 63 12.37 -7.95 -7.05
C PHE A 63 13.47 -8.94 -6.66
N ASP A 64 14.61 -8.40 -6.23
CA ASP A 64 15.76 -9.17 -5.73
C ASP A 64 15.69 -9.30 -4.21
N LEU A 65 15.35 -10.49 -3.73
CA LEU A 65 15.29 -10.85 -2.31
C LEU A 65 16.58 -11.54 -1.83
N GLY A 66 17.67 -11.44 -2.61
CA GLY A 66 18.95 -12.07 -2.35
C GLY A 66 19.04 -13.46 -2.95
N GLU A 67 18.67 -14.50 -2.19
CA GLU A 67 18.75 -15.89 -2.67
C GLU A 67 17.57 -16.25 -3.60
N THR A 68 16.48 -15.50 -3.51
CA THR A 68 15.26 -15.69 -4.31
C THR A 68 14.91 -14.43 -5.07
N LYS A 69 14.06 -14.60 -6.09
CA LYS A 69 13.47 -13.51 -6.87
C LYS A 69 11.97 -13.60 -6.74
N LEU A 70 11.33 -12.45 -6.61
CA LEU A 70 9.88 -12.32 -6.68
C LEU A 70 9.51 -11.69 -8.01
N HIS A 71 8.72 -12.41 -8.79
CA HIS A 71 8.31 -11.99 -10.14
C HIS A 71 6.88 -11.46 -10.12
N GLY A 72 6.59 -10.63 -11.11
CA GLY A 72 5.27 -10.06 -11.31
C GLY A 72 5.20 -9.18 -12.55
N GLU A 73 4.10 -8.45 -12.67
CA GLU A 73 3.85 -7.49 -13.75
C GLU A 73 3.26 -6.19 -13.23
N ILE A 74 3.53 -5.10 -13.94
CA ILE A 74 2.99 -3.76 -13.65
C ILE A 74 1.66 -3.63 -14.37
N LEU A 75 0.56 -3.67 -13.62
CA LEU A 75 -0.80 -3.56 -14.16
C LEU A 75 -1.16 -2.10 -14.49
N SER A 76 -0.68 -1.16 -13.68
CA SER A 76 -0.88 0.28 -13.88
C SER A 76 0.22 1.07 -13.17
N CYS A 77 0.65 2.18 -13.74
CA CYS A 77 1.63 3.07 -13.12
C CYS A 77 1.43 4.50 -13.63
N GLU A 78 0.81 5.33 -12.80
CA GLU A 78 0.57 6.74 -13.08
C GLU A 78 1.44 7.59 -12.15
N VAL A 79 2.25 8.45 -12.75
CA VAL A 79 3.24 9.28 -12.05
C VAL A 79 2.57 10.13 -10.99
N GLU A 80 3.11 10.08 -9.77
CA GLU A 80 2.61 10.84 -8.61
C GLU A 80 1.17 10.50 -8.21
N ASP A 81 0.63 9.37 -8.69
CA ASP A 81 -0.73 8.93 -8.38
C ASP A 81 -0.73 7.51 -7.83
N HIS A 82 -0.37 6.50 -8.62
CA HIS A 82 -0.38 5.13 -8.15
C HIS A 82 0.54 4.19 -8.93
N VAL A 83 0.92 3.08 -8.28
CA VAL A 83 1.46 1.88 -8.94
C VAL A 83 0.66 0.66 -8.49
N LEU A 84 0.28 -0.17 -9.45
CA LEU A 84 -0.45 -1.43 -9.25
C LEU A 84 0.36 -2.56 -9.89
N VAL A 85 0.65 -3.59 -9.11
CA VAL A 85 1.42 -4.76 -9.56
C VAL A 85 0.68 -6.04 -9.23
N GLU A 86 0.81 -7.06 -10.06
CA GLU A 86 0.45 -8.44 -9.70
C GLU A 86 1.74 -9.22 -9.46
N LEU A 87 1.90 -9.77 -8.25
CA LEU A 87 3.06 -10.58 -7.86
C LEU A 87 2.66 -12.04 -7.67
N ASP A 88 3.49 -12.96 -8.14
CA ASP A 88 3.18 -14.41 -8.18
C ASP A 88 2.73 -14.98 -6.81
N ASP A 89 3.37 -14.54 -5.72
CA ASP A 89 3.15 -15.06 -4.37
C ASP A 89 2.14 -14.23 -3.54
N PHE A 90 1.83 -13.01 -3.96
CA PHE A 90 1.04 -12.05 -3.16
C PHE A 90 -0.27 -11.60 -3.82
N GLY A 91 -0.42 -11.85 -5.12
CA GLY A 91 -1.51 -11.35 -5.95
C GLY A 91 -1.36 -9.86 -6.24
N VAL A 92 -2.48 -9.18 -6.42
CA VAL A 92 -2.53 -7.76 -6.77
C VAL A 92 -2.23 -6.89 -5.55
N LEU A 93 -1.22 -6.02 -5.68
CA LEU A 93 -0.79 -5.03 -4.71
C LEU A 93 -0.84 -3.63 -5.30
N GLY A 94 -1.39 -2.67 -4.58
CA GLY A 94 -1.44 -1.26 -4.95
C GLY A 94 -0.69 -0.36 -3.98
N MET A 95 -0.08 0.70 -4.51
CA MET A 95 0.45 1.82 -3.74
C MET A 95 -0.08 3.10 -4.38
N ALA A 96 -1.02 3.77 -3.72
CA ALA A 96 -1.60 5.03 -4.17
C ALA A 96 -1.15 6.19 -3.26
N LEU A 97 -1.01 7.38 -3.84
CA LEU A 97 -0.61 8.60 -3.16
C LEU A 97 -1.72 9.64 -3.28
N LEU A 98 -2.22 10.14 -2.16
CA LEU A 98 -3.17 11.24 -2.13
C LEU A 98 -2.53 12.46 -1.48
N ALA A 99 -2.55 13.60 -2.16
CA ALA A 99 -2.16 14.87 -1.56
C ALA A 99 -3.16 15.25 -0.46
N LEU A 100 -2.66 15.57 0.72
CA LEU A 100 -3.43 16.09 1.84
C LEU A 100 -3.17 17.60 1.96
N GLU A 101 -4.23 18.40 1.81
CA GLU A 101 -4.16 19.83 2.06
C GLU A 101 -4.12 20.10 3.56
N LEU A 102 -2.93 20.41 4.10
CA LEU A 102 -2.78 20.85 5.48
C LEU A 102 -2.65 22.37 5.55
N THR A 103 -3.05 22.95 6.68
CA THR A 103 -2.92 24.39 6.92
C THR A 103 -1.46 24.85 6.99
N ASP A 104 -0.53 23.96 7.35
CA ASP A 104 0.89 24.24 7.55
C ASP A 104 1.77 23.17 6.89
N GLY A 105 1.88 23.23 5.56
CA GLY A 105 2.79 22.40 4.76
C GLY A 105 2.08 21.35 3.91
N ASP A 106 2.87 20.61 3.13
CA ASP A 106 2.39 19.54 2.27
C ASP A 106 2.45 18.20 3.01
N ALA A 107 1.44 17.36 2.80
CA ALA A 107 1.43 15.98 3.26
C ALA A 107 0.86 15.05 2.20
N THR A 108 1.23 13.78 2.30
CA THR A 108 0.79 12.72 1.41
C THR A 108 0.22 11.58 2.24
N LEU A 109 -0.97 11.09 1.89
CA LEU A 109 -1.45 9.81 2.36
C LEU A 109 -0.96 8.73 1.39
N LEU A 110 -0.09 7.85 1.86
CA LEU A 110 0.24 6.63 1.14
C LEU A 110 -0.76 5.55 1.52
N ILE A 111 -1.38 4.93 0.52
CA ILE A 111 -2.36 3.86 0.68
C ILE A 111 -1.79 2.61 0.04
N PHE A 112 -1.45 1.62 0.86
CA PHE A 112 -1.14 0.28 0.38
C PHE A 112 -2.41 -0.55 0.31
N THR A 113 -2.58 -1.32 -0.76
CA THR A 113 -3.66 -2.30 -0.89
C THR A 113 -3.12 -3.68 -1.25
N GLN A 114 -3.73 -4.72 -0.70
CA GLN A 114 -3.57 -6.10 -1.16
C GLN A 114 -4.94 -6.74 -1.38
N SER A 115 -5.24 -7.10 -2.63
CA SER A 115 -6.56 -7.60 -3.00
C SER A 115 -6.75 -9.07 -2.72
N ALA A 116 -7.97 -9.43 -2.35
CA ALA A 116 -8.45 -10.80 -2.22
C ALA A 116 -9.83 -10.95 -2.87
N ALA A 117 -10.15 -12.19 -3.26
CA ALA A 117 -11.40 -12.50 -3.95
C ALA A 117 -12.65 -12.32 -3.05
N ASP A 118 -12.47 -12.42 -1.74
CA ASP A 118 -13.53 -12.32 -0.74
C ASP A 118 -12.96 -11.98 0.65
N VAL A 119 -13.87 -11.71 1.59
CA VAL A 119 -13.57 -11.34 2.96
C VAL A 119 -12.74 -12.40 3.70
N GLU A 120 -13.03 -13.69 3.52
CA GLU A 120 -12.32 -14.76 4.23
C GLU A 120 -10.85 -14.82 3.79
N SER A 121 -10.64 -14.75 2.47
CA SER A 121 -9.32 -14.69 1.86
C SER A 121 -8.56 -13.43 2.27
N ALA A 122 -9.24 -12.29 2.37
CA ALA A 122 -8.64 -11.03 2.84
C ALA A 122 -8.20 -11.12 4.31
N ARG A 123 -9.02 -11.73 5.18
CA ARG A 123 -8.66 -11.96 6.59
C ARG A 123 -7.42 -12.86 6.73
N LEU A 124 -7.35 -13.94 5.95
CA LEU A 124 -6.19 -14.83 5.94
C LEU A 124 -4.94 -14.09 5.48
N LYS A 125 -5.01 -13.36 4.35
CA LYS A 125 -3.89 -12.54 3.86
C LYS A 125 -3.46 -11.48 4.87
N ALA A 126 -4.41 -10.80 5.51
CA ALA A 126 -4.11 -9.80 6.53
C ALA A 126 -3.36 -10.40 7.73
N ALA A 127 -3.82 -11.55 8.24
CA ALA A 127 -3.14 -12.23 9.33
C ALA A 127 -1.74 -12.73 8.95
N ASP A 128 -1.57 -13.27 7.73
CA ASP A 128 -0.31 -13.86 7.26
C ASP A 128 0.73 -12.82 6.83
N PHE A 129 0.31 -11.77 6.13
CA PHE A 129 1.21 -10.81 5.46
C PHE A 129 1.09 -9.38 5.97
N GLY A 130 -0.01 -9.02 6.63
CA GLY A 130 -0.25 -7.66 7.10
C GLY A 130 0.85 -7.09 8.00
N PRO A 131 1.30 -7.80 9.06
CA PRO A 131 2.41 -7.35 9.92
C PRO A 131 3.71 -7.13 9.14
N MET A 132 3.96 -7.95 8.13
CA MET A 132 5.12 -7.83 7.26
C MET A 132 5.02 -6.56 6.42
N TRP A 133 3.90 -6.32 5.74
CA TRP A 133 3.70 -5.08 4.96
C TRP A 133 3.76 -3.83 5.82
N ASP A 134 3.14 -3.86 7.01
CA ASP A 134 3.22 -2.77 7.98
C ASP A 134 4.67 -2.40 8.31
N THR A 135 5.49 -3.41 8.59
CA THR A 135 6.92 -3.23 8.88
C THR A 135 7.65 -2.58 7.72
N HIS A 136 7.38 -3.01 6.48
CA HIS A 136 7.99 -2.46 5.27
C HIS A 136 7.56 -1.01 5.02
N LEU A 137 6.29 -0.68 5.23
CA LEU A 137 5.76 0.67 5.12
C LEU A 137 6.37 1.61 6.17
N ARG A 138 6.57 1.14 7.41
CA ARG A 138 7.30 1.89 8.43
C ARG A 138 8.78 2.08 8.08
N LEU A 139 9.43 1.08 7.50
CA LEU A 139 10.81 1.21 6.99
C LEU A 139 10.87 2.23 5.85
N PHE A 140 9.89 2.26 4.95
CA PHE A 140 9.81 3.25 3.89
C PHE A 140 9.72 4.67 4.44
N ALA A 141 8.85 4.92 5.42
CA ALA A 141 8.78 6.23 6.08
C ALA A 141 10.10 6.62 6.79
N ARG A 142 10.86 5.65 7.34
CA ARG A 142 12.21 5.91 7.88
C ARG A 142 13.22 6.27 6.79
N VAL A 143 13.14 5.64 5.62
CA VAL A 143 13.97 5.98 4.45
C VAL A 143 13.69 7.42 3.98
N LEU A 144 12.44 7.87 4.12
CA LEU A 144 12.04 9.27 3.89
C LEU A 144 12.52 10.24 4.99
N GLY A 145 13.18 9.74 6.04
CA GLY A 145 13.68 10.55 7.16
C GLY A 145 12.62 10.92 8.19
N LEU A 146 11.45 10.26 8.17
CA LEU A 146 10.36 10.53 9.10
C LEU A 146 10.50 9.75 10.40
N ASP A 147 9.98 10.34 11.48
CA ASP A 147 9.84 9.69 12.78
C ASP A 147 8.55 8.88 12.83
N VAL A 148 8.71 7.56 12.91
CA VAL A 148 7.64 6.57 12.79
C VAL A 148 7.57 5.78 14.09
N ALA A 149 6.36 5.63 14.63
CA ALA A 149 6.15 4.83 15.82
C ALA A 149 6.69 3.39 15.60
N GLU A 150 7.39 2.85 16.59
CA GLU A 150 7.70 1.42 16.58
C GLU A 150 6.44 0.62 16.97
N ALA A 151 6.26 -0.54 16.36
CA ALA A 151 5.22 -1.49 16.74
C ALA A 151 5.88 -2.83 17.07
N GLY A 152 5.42 -3.47 18.15
CA GLY A 152 5.90 -4.79 18.51
C GLY A 152 5.35 -5.87 17.58
N GLU A 153 6.11 -6.95 17.35
CA GLU A 153 5.64 -8.08 16.54
C GLU A 153 4.32 -8.66 17.08
N GLU A 154 4.22 -8.90 18.39
CA GLU A 154 3.01 -9.42 19.03
C GLU A 154 1.82 -8.46 18.92
N GLU A 155 2.08 -7.15 18.94
CA GLU A 155 1.04 -6.11 18.78
C GLU A 155 0.50 -6.11 17.34
N LEU A 156 1.39 -6.19 16.35
CA LEU A 156 0.98 -6.28 14.95
C LEU A 156 0.22 -7.59 14.68
N LEU A 157 0.70 -8.72 15.19
CA LEU A 157 -0.01 -10.00 15.05
C LEU A 157 -1.43 -9.94 15.63
N ALA A 158 -1.59 -9.34 16.81
CA ALA A 158 -2.91 -9.16 17.43
C ALA A 158 -3.81 -8.21 16.63
N LEU A 159 -3.27 -7.09 16.14
CA LEU A 159 -3.99 -6.11 15.34
C LEU A 159 -4.51 -6.73 14.02
N TYR A 160 -3.64 -7.38 13.26
CA TYR A 160 -3.98 -7.90 11.94
C TYR A 160 -4.87 -9.16 11.99
N ALA A 161 -4.90 -9.89 13.11
CA ALA A 161 -5.80 -11.02 13.31
C ALA A 161 -7.27 -10.63 13.46
N ASP A 162 -7.56 -9.38 13.86
CA ASP A 162 -8.92 -8.91 14.18
C ASP A 162 -9.25 -7.56 13.52
N LEU A 163 -8.83 -7.38 12.27
CA LEU A 163 -9.16 -6.17 11.52
C LEU A 163 -10.68 -6.02 11.34
N GLU A 164 -11.13 -4.78 11.55
CA GLU A 164 -12.47 -4.33 11.21
C GLU A 164 -12.68 -4.39 9.69
N ILE A 165 -13.92 -4.68 9.28
CA ILE A 165 -14.34 -4.64 7.88
C ILE A 165 -15.21 -3.40 7.68
N GLU A 166 -14.87 -2.62 6.69
CA GLU A 166 -15.68 -1.52 6.17
C GLU A 166 -16.31 -1.95 4.85
N ASP A 167 -17.60 -1.65 4.67
CA ASP A 167 -18.24 -1.78 3.36
C ASP A 167 -18.04 -0.49 2.56
N SER A 168 -17.60 -0.60 1.32
CA SER A 168 -17.32 0.56 0.47
C SER A 168 -18.53 1.48 0.23
N GLU A 169 -19.75 0.98 0.42
CA GLU A 169 -21.01 1.71 0.26
C GLU A 169 -21.36 2.60 1.47
N SER A 170 -20.62 2.55 2.57
CA SER A 170 -20.98 3.24 3.82
C SER A 170 -20.67 4.76 3.84
N HIS A 171 -20.22 5.35 2.73
CA HIS A 171 -19.84 6.76 2.63
C HIS A 171 -20.79 7.64 1.78
N ASP A 172 -22.08 7.32 1.70
CA ASP A 172 -23.08 8.15 0.97
C ASP A 172 -24.36 8.45 1.77
N SER A 173 -24.26 8.76 3.08
CA SER A 173 -25.45 9.09 3.87
C SER A 173 -25.24 10.05 5.04
N GLU A 174 -24.60 11.21 4.83
CA GLU A 174 -24.81 12.39 5.68
C GLU A 174 -24.79 13.70 4.87
N ASP A 175 -25.70 13.85 3.90
CA ASP A 175 -26.16 15.19 3.48
C ASP A 175 -27.68 15.20 3.30
N GLY A 176 -28.35 15.19 4.45
CA GLY A 176 -29.79 15.34 4.60
C GLY A 176 -30.12 16.54 5.48
N ALA A 177 -29.40 17.65 5.33
CA ALA A 177 -29.75 18.92 5.96
C ALA A 177 -30.40 19.85 4.93
N THR A 178 -31.71 19.70 4.71
CA THR A 178 -32.55 20.81 4.25
C THR A 178 -33.74 20.98 5.18
N ASP A 179 -33.65 22.06 5.95
CA ASP A 179 -34.68 22.74 6.72
C ASP A 179 -35.83 23.22 5.80
N ALA A 180 -37.07 22.84 6.12
CA ALA A 180 -38.31 23.58 5.81
C ALA A 180 -39.51 23.02 6.59
#